data_AF-A0AAU1C512-F1
#
_entry.id   AF-A0AAU1C512-F1
#
_cell.length_a   1.000
_cell.length_b   1.000
_cell.length_c   1.000
_cell.angle_alpha   90.00
_cell.angle_beta   90.00
_cell.angle_gamma   90.00
#
_symmetry.space_group_name_H-M   'P 1'
#
loop_
_entity.id
_entity.type
_entity.pdbx_description
1 polymer ?
#
loop_
_entity_poly.entity_id
_entity_poly.type
_entity_poly.pdbx_seq_one_letter_code
_entity_poly.pdbx_strand_id
1 'polypeptide(L)'
;MSSDSHAGPRKRPPTLHHTPRAQGRAAIPNQVRGTSVPAAPPRLGGLDRFNRASAGSAEAALLGCCASYRWAARIAAHRPYPDVDALLAAADEASYDLSPDDLDEALADESSPGPHDSAPQAAHTALAAAHAAYESSFGHAFVICLDAFSPAEHLDQVLSGIRLRMNNERDEERSIAADELRRLARARLARLVTNHPESDAPSPAHRVL
;
A
#
# COMPACT_ATOMS: atom_id res chain seq x y z
N MET A 1 61.69 20.24 32.71
CA MET A 1 61.95 18.85 33.11
C MET A 1 61.81 17.99 31.88
N SER A 2 62.92 17.40 31.48
CA SER A 2 63.08 16.43 30.41
C SER A 2 62.07 15.29 30.50
N SER A 3 61.60 14.77 29.37
CA SER A 3 62.20 13.55 28.81
C SER A 3 61.45 13.07 27.58
N ASP A 4 62.28 12.51 26.72
CA ASP A 4 62.14 12.13 25.34
C ASP A 4 61.62 10.68 25.20
N SER A 5 61.28 10.31 23.95
CA SER A 5 61.40 8.94 23.39
C SER A 5 60.37 7.86 23.84
N HIS A 6 59.95 6.89 23.03
CA HIS A 6 60.61 6.23 21.90
C HIS A 6 59.59 5.43 21.05
N ALA A 7 59.91 5.20 19.78
CA ALA A 7 59.10 4.50 18.79
C ALA A 7 59.39 2.98 18.68
N GLY A 8 58.40 2.23 18.15
CA GLY A 8 58.59 1.01 17.34
C GLY A 8 57.91 -0.27 17.87
N PRO A 9 57.80 -1.37 17.09
CA PRO A 9 57.88 -1.53 15.64
C PRO A 9 56.70 -2.34 15.01
N ARG A 10 56.62 -2.35 13.67
CA ARG A 10 55.74 -3.20 12.85
C ARG A 10 56.24 -4.65 12.79
N LYS A 11 55.33 -5.64 12.75
CA LYS A 11 55.67 -7.03 12.33
C LYS A 11 54.64 -7.61 11.34
N ARG A 12 55.19 -8.25 10.30
CA ARG A 12 54.58 -8.90 9.13
C ARG A 12 54.19 -10.37 9.42
N PRO A 13 53.42 -11.03 8.54
CA PRO A 13 52.73 -12.30 8.82
C PRO A 13 53.61 -13.54 8.57
N PRO A 14 53.22 -14.73 9.06
CA PRO A 14 53.94 -15.96 8.74
C PRO A 14 53.36 -16.69 7.51
N THR A 15 54.31 -17.24 6.74
CA THR A 15 54.18 -18.11 5.57
C THR A 15 53.88 -19.58 5.93
N LEU A 16 53.30 -20.25 4.94
CA LEU A 16 52.97 -21.67 4.81
C LEU A 16 54.11 -22.64 5.17
N HIS A 17 53.75 -23.76 5.80
CA HIS A 17 54.55 -24.99 5.80
C HIS A 17 53.76 -26.18 5.23
N HIS A 18 54.54 -27.03 4.58
CA HIS A 18 54.29 -28.14 3.67
C HIS A 18 53.76 -29.42 4.37
N THR A 19 52.92 -30.16 3.65
CA THR A 19 52.37 -31.53 3.88
C THR A 19 53.42 -32.65 4.03
N PRO A 20 53.04 -33.83 4.56
CA PRO A 20 52.97 -34.98 3.64
C PRO A 20 51.77 -35.93 3.87
N ARG A 21 51.54 -36.74 2.83
CA ARG A 21 50.42 -37.64 2.51
C ARG A 21 50.69 -39.09 2.96
N ALA A 22 49.64 -39.80 3.39
CA ALA A 22 49.33 -41.25 3.20
C ALA A 22 48.36 -41.70 4.32
N GLN A 23 47.35 -42.57 4.19
CA GLN A 23 46.78 -43.41 3.14
C GLN A 23 45.42 -43.95 3.67
N GLY A 24 44.43 -44.05 2.78
CA GLY A 24 43.47 -45.15 2.66
C GLY A 24 42.67 -45.65 3.87
N ARG A 25 41.38 -45.27 3.92
CA ARG A 25 40.29 -46.25 4.04
C ARG A 25 38.98 -45.64 3.58
N ALA A 26 38.45 -46.17 2.48
CA ALA A 26 37.15 -45.80 1.93
C ALA A 26 36.04 -46.22 2.91
N ALA A 27 35.28 -45.26 3.40
CA ALA A 27 33.97 -45.46 4.00
C ALA A 27 33.00 -44.65 3.15
N ILE A 28 32.10 -45.35 2.44
CA ILE A 28 31.02 -44.77 1.64
C ILE A 28 29.95 -44.27 2.63
N PRO A 29 29.64 -42.97 2.73
CA PRO A 29 28.43 -42.52 3.38
C PRO A 29 27.33 -42.46 2.32
N ASN A 30 26.33 -43.29 2.53
CA ASN A 30 25.07 -43.38 1.81
C ASN A 30 24.44 -41.97 1.67
N GLN A 31 24.53 -41.38 0.47
CA GLN A 31 23.81 -40.15 0.17
C GLN A 31 22.33 -40.47 0.08
N VAL A 32 21.62 -40.22 1.19
CA VAL A 32 20.17 -40.06 1.17
C VAL A 32 19.90 -38.87 0.26
N ARG A 33 19.44 -39.18 -0.95
CA ARG A 33 18.99 -38.23 -1.96
C ARG A 33 17.76 -37.53 -1.37
N GLY A 34 18.00 -36.47 -0.60
CA GLY A 34 16.96 -35.54 -0.18
C GLY A 34 16.34 -34.98 -1.45
N THR A 35 15.08 -35.34 -1.71
CA THR A 35 14.25 -34.62 -2.67
C THR A 35 14.17 -33.18 -2.19
N SER A 36 15.03 -32.31 -2.72
CA SER A 36 14.87 -30.87 -2.61
C SER A 36 13.54 -30.54 -3.26
N VAL A 37 12.52 -30.31 -2.42
CA VAL A 37 11.29 -29.65 -2.83
C VAL A 37 11.74 -28.37 -3.55
N PRO A 38 11.29 -28.10 -4.80
CA PRO A 38 11.63 -26.83 -5.43
C PRO A 38 11.16 -25.73 -4.48
N ALA A 39 12.10 -24.90 -4.03
CA ALA A 39 11.80 -23.76 -3.18
C ALA A 39 10.69 -22.97 -3.88
N ALA A 40 9.57 -22.75 -3.18
CA ALA A 40 8.52 -21.87 -3.67
C ALA A 40 9.18 -20.54 -4.06
N PRO A 41 8.79 -19.93 -5.20
CA PRO A 41 9.36 -18.65 -5.59
C PRO A 41 9.24 -17.66 -4.42
N PRO A 42 10.26 -16.81 -4.17
CA PRO A 42 10.23 -15.88 -3.06
C PRO A 42 8.91 -15.09 -3.11
N ARG A 43 8.20 -15.03 -1.98
CA ARG A 43 6.97 -14.24 -1.87
C ARG A 43 7.36 -12.79 -2.14
N LEU A 44 6.97 -12.32 -3.32
CA LEU A 44 7.26 -10.98 -3.78
C LEU A 44 6.51 -10.00 -2.88
N GLY A 45 7.17 -8.91 -2.47
CA GLY A 45 6.49 -7.83 -1.76
C GLY A 45 5.30 -7.33 -2.58
N GLY A 46 4.28 -6.77 -1.93
CA GLY A 46 3.10 -6.28 -2.66
C GLY A 46 3.45 -5.23 -3.71
N LEU A 47 4.47 -4.39 -3.47
CA LEU A 47 5.03 -3.47 -4.46
C LEU A 47 5.68 -4.20 -5.66
N ASP A 48 6.47 -5.25 -5.41
CA ASP A 48 7.08 -6.05 -6.49
C ASP A 48 6.05 -6.77 -7.36
N ARG A 49 4.93 -7.18 -6.76
CA ARG A 49 3.76 -7.71 -7.47
C ARG A 49 3.10 -6.63 -8.31
N PHE A 50 2.84 -5.46 -7.72
CA PHE A 50 2.26 -4.32 -8.41
C PHE A 50 3.11 -3.88 -9.61
N ASN A 51 4.43 -3.80 -9.45
CA ASN A 51 5.37 -3.44 -10.52
C ASN A 51 5.38 -4.43 -11.70
N ARG A 52 5.06 -5.71 -11.47
CA ARG A 52 5.03 -6.75 -12.51
C ARG A 52 3.65 -7.15 -13.02
N ALA A 53 2.60 -6.65 -12.39
CA ALA A 53 1.24 -6.90 -12.84
C ALA A 53 1.07 -6.44 -14.29
N SER A 54 0.18 -7.10 -15.05
CA SER A 54 -0.21 -6.61 -16.37
C SER A 54 -0.75 -5.19 -16.28
N ALA A 55 -0.72 -4.42 -17.39
CA ALA A 55 -1.27 -3.07 -17.41
C ALA A 55 -2.73 -3.04 -16.91
N GLY A 56 -3.59 -3.89 -17.47
CA GLY A 56 -5.00 -3.96 -17.07
C GLY A 56 -5.22 -4.40 -15.62
N SER A 57 -4.39 -5.33 -15.11
CA SER A 57 -4.50 -5.73 -13.69
C SER A 57 -4.07 -4.62 -12.73
N ALA A 58 -3.06 -3.84 -13.09
CA ALA A 58 -2.61 -2.71 -12.27
C ALA A 58 -3.63 -1.57 -12.30
N GLU A 59 -4.16 -1.24 -13.49
CA GLU A 59 -5.22 -0.23 -13.64
C GLU A 59 -6.47 -0.61 -12.86
N ALA A 60 -6.94 -1.86 -12.96
CA ALA A 60 -8.10 -2.32 -12.19
C ALA A 60 -7.88 -2.22 -10.67
N ALA A 61 -6.68 -2.55 -10.19
CA ALA A 61 -6.35 -2.41 -8.77
C ALA A 61 -6.28 -0.94 -8.33
N LEU A 62 -5.82 -0.04 -9.21
CA LEU A 62 -5.77 1.40 -8.98
C LEU A 62 -7.17 2.03 -8.99
N LEU A 63 -8.06 1.59 -9.87
CA LEU A 63 -9.46 2.03 -9.91
C LEU A 63 -10.20 1.70 -8.61
N GLY A 64 -9.85 0.59 -7.95
CA GLY A 64 -10.35 0.29 -6.60
C GLY A 64 -9.79 1.20 -5.49
N CYS A 65 -8.76 2.01 -5.77
CA CYS A 65 -8.24 3.01 -4.85
C CYS A 65 -8.83 4.40 -5.11
N CYS A 66 -8.95 4.78 -6.39
CA CYS A 66 -9.53 6.02 -6.87
C CYS A 66 -10.15 5.76 -8.24
N ALA A 67 -11.44 6.01 -8.40
CA ALA A 67 -12.19 5.65 -9.62
C ALA A 67 -11.88 6.53 -10.85
N SER A 68 -10.96 7.50 -10.73
CA SER A 68 -10.47 8.27 -11.88
C SER A 68 -9.62 7.41 -12.82
N TYR A 69 -10.05 7.25 -14.08
CA TYR A 69 -9.27 6.51 -15.08
C TYR A 69 -7.95 7.19 -15.40
N ARG A 70 -7.92 8.53 -15.47
CA ARG A 70 -6.71 9.31 -15.73
C ARG A 70 -5.67 9.07 -14.63
N TRP A 71 -6.10 9.07 -13.37
CA TRP A 71 -5.24 8.78 -12.22
C TRP A 71 -4.64 7.37 -12.31
N ALA A 72 -5.50 6.37 -12.52
CA ALA A 72 -5.09 4.97 -12.59
C ALA A 72 -4.11 4.71 -13.76
N ALA A 73 -4.43 5.21 -14.95
CA ALA A 73 -3.58 5.06 -16.12
C ALA A 73 -2.21 5.71 -15.92
N ARG A 74 -2.17 6.91 -15.33
CA ARG A 74 -0.91 7.62 -15.05
C ARG A 74 -0.01 6.82 -14.12
N ILE A 75 -0.53 6.32 -13.01
CA ILE A 75 0.28 5.54 -12.05
C ILE A 75 0.72 4.21 -12.66
N ALA A 76 -0.17 3.52 -13.38
CA ALA A 76 0.15 2.26 -14.03
C ALA A 76 1.28 2.39 -15.07
N ALA A 77 1.33 3.52 -15.80
CA ALA A 77 2.31 3.80 -16.85
C ALA A 77 3.72 4.13 -16.32
N HIS A 78 3.85 4.61 -15.07
CA HIS A 78 5.14 5.00 -14.49
C HIS A 78 5.83 3.89 -13.70
N ARG A 79 5.25 2.69 -13.66
CA ARG A 79 5.92 1.51 -13.10
C ARG A 79 7.19 1.16 -13.91
N PRO A 80 8.24 0.63 -13.27
CA PRO A 80 8.29 0.22 -11.86
C PRO A 80 8.65 1.36 -10.90
N TYR A 81 8.07 1.32 -9.70
CA TYR A 81 8.47 2.18 -8.59
C TYR A 81 9.56 1.54 -7.73
N PRO A 82 10.59 2.29 -7.30
CA PRO A 82 11.70 1.75 -6.53
C PRO A 82 11.31 1.37 -5.08
N ASP A 83 10.36 2.09 -4.50
CA ASP A 83 9.86 1.89 -3.14
C ASP A 83 8.41 2.40 -3.01
N VAL A 84 7.80 2.18 -1.84
CA VAL A 84 6.42 2.59 -1.56
C VAL A 84 6.30 4.10 -1.51
N ASP A 85 7.30 4.82 -1.00
CA ASP A 85 7.26 6.27 -0.88
C ASP A 85 7.21 6.94 -2.27
N ALA A 86 7.98 6.45 -3.23
CA ALA A 86 7.95 6.90 -4.62
C ALA A 86 6.59 6.63 -5.29
N LEU A 87 5.97 5.48 -5.01
CA LEU A 87 4.62 5.16 -5.49
C LEU A 87 3.59 6.14 -4.90
N LEU A 88 3.62 6.36 -3.58
CA LEU A 88 2.66 7.24 -2.93
C LEU A 88 2.86 8.71 -3.30
N ALA A 89 4.11 9.14 -3.53
CA ALA A 89 4.39 10.47 -4.09
C ALA A 89 3.82 10.63 -5.50
N ALA A 90 4.01 9.65 -6.38
CA ALA A 90 3.40 9.67 -7.72
C ALA A 90 1.87 9.70 -7.68
N ALA A 91 1.26 9.05 -6.69
CA ALA A 91 -0.18 9.08 -6.46
C ALA A 91 -0.68 10.46 -5.98
N ASP A 92 0.06 11.13 -5.10
CA ASP A 92 -0.26 12.50 -4.68
C ASP A 92 -0.18 13.47 -5.88
N GLU A 93 0.91 13.42 -6.65
CA GLU A 93 1.08 14.24 -7.86
C GLU A 93 -0.03 13.99 -8.90
N ALA A 94 -0.38 12.72 -9.13
CA ALA A 94 -1.48 12.36 -10.03
C ALA A 94 -2.84 12.88 -9.53
N SER A 95 -3.02 13.04 -8.22
CA SER A 95 -4.25 13.57 -7.61
C SER A 95 -4.32 15.09 -7.72
N TYR A 96 -3.20 15.80 -7.61
CA TYR A 96 -3.14 17.25 -7.84
C TYR A 96 -3.39 17.61 -9.32
N ASP A 97 -3.02 16.72 -10.24
CA ASP A 97 -3.19 16.89 -11.69
C ASP A 97 -4.60 16.48 -12.20
N LEU A 98 -5.55 16.18 -11.31
CA LEU A 98 -6.94 15.87 -11.68
C LEU A 98 -7.62 17.12 -12.24
N SER A 99 -8.25 16.99 -13.39
CA SER A 99 -9.18 18.01 -13.88
C SER A 99 -10.47 17.97 -13.06
N PRO A 100 -11.32 19.01 -13.15
CA PRO A 100 -12.65 18.99 -12.55
C PRO A 100 -13.45 17.72 -12.91
N ASP A 101 -13.43 17.30 -14.17
CA ASP A 101 -14.18 16.13 -14.64
C ASP A 101 -13.61 14.82 -14.06
N ASP A 102 -12.28 14.72 -13.94
CA ASP A 102 -11.64 13.53 -13.33
C ASP A 102 -11.98 13.42 -11.84
N LEU A 103 -12.09 14.56 -11.15
CA LEU A 103 -12.50 14.61 -9.75
C LEU A 103 -13.98 14.22 -9.59
N ASP A 104 -14.86 14.72 -10.45
CA ASP A 104 -16.29 14.38 -10.42
C ASP A 104 -16.50 12.88 -10.70
N GLU A 105 -15.76 12.32 -11.66
CA GLU A 105 -15.74 10.87 -11.91
C GLU A 105 -15.34 10.08 -10.66
N ALA A 106 -14.24 10.48 -10.01
CA ALA A 106 -13.77 9.78 -8.82
C ALA A 106 -14.74 9.88 -7.65
N LEU A 107 -15.31 11.07 -7.40
CA LEU A 107 -16.27 11.30 -6.32
C LEU A 107 -17.61 10.58 -6.54
N ALA A 108 -18.00 10.33 -7.80
CA ALA A 108 -19.24 9.64 -8.12
C ALA A 108 -19.26 8.17 -7.69
N ASP A 109 -18.10 7.52 -7.57
CA ASP A 109 -17.96 6.12 -7.11
C ASP A 109 -17.72 6.02 -5.59
N GLU A 110 -17.56 7.14 -4.90
CA GLU A 110 -17.33 7.16 -3.45
C GLU A 110 -18.60 6.90 -2.66
N SER A 111 -18.41 6.37 -1.45
CA SER A 111 -19.50 6.15 -0.49
C SER A 111 -19.20 6.84 0.83
N SER A 112 -20.19 7.59 1.34
CA SER A 112 -20.09 8.29 2.61
C SER A 112 -19.90 7.30 3.78
N PRO A 113 -18.98 7.54 4.74
CA PRO A 113 -18.69 6.59 5.82
C PRO A 113 -19.91 6.31 6.72
N GLY A 114 -20.26 5.04 6.90
CA GLY A 114 -21.33 4.63 7.81
C GLY A 114 -20.91 4.63 9.30
N PRO A 115 -21.87 4.55 10.23
CA PRO A 115 -21.55 4.31 11.63
C PRO A 115 -21.16 2.83 11.82
N HIS A 116 -20.59 2.50 12.98
CA HIS A 116 -20.28 1.11 13.33
C HIS A 116 -21.53 0.24 13.44
N ASP A 117 -21.43 -1.06 13.11
CA ASP A 117 -22.58 -1.98 13.04
C ASP A 117 -23.38 -2.10 14.35
N SER A 118 -22.76 -1.85 15.50
CA SER A 118 -23.42 -1.87 16.81
C SER A 118 -24.12 -0.55 17.17
N ALA A 119 -24.11 0.45 16.29
CA ALA A 119 -24.71 1.75 16.57
C ALA A 119 -26.24 1.63 16.63
N PRO A 120 -26.93 2.43 17.46
CA PRO A 120 -28.39 2.45 17.48
C PRO A 120 -28.96 2.83 16.10
N GLN A 121 -30.09 2.24 15.71
CA GLN A 121 -30.76 2.55 14.44
C GLN A 121 -31.02 4.05 14.24
N ALA A 122 -31.29 4.79 15.33
CA ALA A 122 -31.46 6.24 15.28
C ALA A 122 -30.19 6.97 14.82
N ALA A 123 -28.99 6.48 15.19
CA ALA A 123 -27.72 7.03 14.73
C ALA A 123 -27.51 6.78 13.23
N HIS A 124 -27.85 5.58 12.73
CA HIS A 124 -27.83 5.29 11.30
C HIS A 124 -28.75 6.24 10.51
N THR A 125 -29.99 6.44 10.97
CA THR A 125 -30.94 7.33 10.31
C THR A 125 -30.47 8.79 10.34
N ALA A 126 -29.96 9.27 11.48
CA ALA A 126 -29.47 10.64 11.62
C ALA A 126 -28.25 10.91 10.71
N LEU A 127 -27.30 9.96 10.65
CA LEU A 127 -26.13 10.10 9.81
C LEU A 127 -26.49 10.01 8.32
N ALA A 128 -27.40 9.11 7.94
CA ALA A 128 -27.90 9.04 6.56
C ALA A 128 -28.59 10.36 6.14
N ALA A 129 -29.37 10.97 7.02
CA ALA A 129 -29.96 12.28 6.75
C ALA A 129 -28.90 13.39 6.60
N ALA A 130 -27.82 13.33 7.37
CA ALA A 130 -26.71 14.27 7.26
C ALA A 130 -25.97 14.13 5.92
N HIS A 131 -25.70 12.89 5.46
CA HIS A 131 -25.12 12.66 4.14
C HIS A 131 -26.05 13.11 3.02
N ALA A 132 -27.35 12.81 3.10
CA ALA A 132 -28.31 13.25 2.10
C ALA A 132 -28.38 14.80 1.99
N ALA A 133 -28.29 15.51 3.11
CA ALA A 133 -28.21 16.97 3.13
C ALA A 133 -26.92 17.50 2.48
N TYR A 134 -25.79 16.84 2.74
CA TYR A 134 -24.51 17.14 2.10
C TYR A 134 -24.57 16.92 0.59
N GLU A 135 -25.00 15.74 0.15
CA GLU A 135 -25.12 15.37 -1.27
C GLU A 135 -26.08 16.31 -2.02
N SER A 136 -27.19 16.70 -1.39
CA SER A 136 -28.13 17.68 -1.94
C SER A 136 -27.50 19.07 -2.14
N SER A 137 -26.49 19.43 -1.36
CA SER A 137 -25.85 20.76 -1.40
C SER A 137 -24.67 20.81 -2.37
N PHE A 138 -23.90 19.73 -2.44
CA PHE A 138 -22.62 19.67 -3.17
C PHE A 138 -22.63 18.75 -4.39
N GLY A 139 -23.60 17.83 -4.51
CA GLY A 139 -23.77 16.98 -5.70
C GLY A 139 -22.90 15.72 -5.72
N HIS A 140 -22.21 15.39 -4.62
CA HIS A 140 -21.37 14.19 -4.50
C HIS A 140 -21.36 13.67 -3.06
N ALA A 141 -20.91 12.42 -2.86
CA ALA A 141 -20.81 11.78 -1.55
C ALA A 141 -19.87 12.56 -0.61
N PHE A 142 -20.12 12.47 0.70
CA PHE A 142 -19.24 13.04 1.71
C PHE A 142 -17.99 12.17 1.87
N VAL A 143 -16.84 12.69 1.40
CA VAL A 143 -15.54 12.01 1.52
C VAL A 143 -14.72 12.61 2.65
N ILE A 144 -14.13 11.77 3.48
CA ILE A 144 -13.18 12.16 4.54
C ILE A 144 -12.18 11.03 4.77
N CYS A 145 -10.89 11.36 4.87
CA CYS A 145 -9.86 10.41 5.25
C CYS A 145 -9.78 10.30 6.77
N LEU A 146 -10.02 9.07 7.26
CA LEU A 146 -10.07 8.78 8.69
C LEU A 146 -8.82 8.04 9.21
N ASP A 147 -7.83 7.77 8.35
CA ASP A 147 -6.63 6.99 8.68
C ASP A 147 -5.77 7.61 9.81
N ALA A 148 -5.93 8.91 10.06
CA ALA A 148 -5.24 9.62 11.14
C ALA A 148 -5.95 9.53 12.51
N PHE A 149 -7.17 8.98 12.55
CA PHE A 149 -8.01 8.92 13.74
C PHE A 149 -8.23 7.49 14.20
N SER A 150 -8.43 7.30 15.50
CA SER A 150 -8.81 5.99 16.02
C SER A 150 -10.25 5.63 15.59
N PRO A 151 -10.59 4.34 15.45
CA PRO A 151 -11.94 3.92 15.08
C PRO A 151 -13.05 4.46 15.99
N ALA A 152 -12.74 4.71 17.26
CA ALA A 152 -13.68 5.28 18.22
C ALA A 152 -14.02 6.75 17.90
N GLU A 153 -13.12 7.49 17.26
CA GLU A 153 -13.29 8.90 16.90
C GLU A 153 -13.93 9.08 15.53
N HIS A 154 -13.99 8.04 14.70
CA HIS A 154 -14.43 8.14 13.29
C HIS A 154 -15.81 8.78 13.15
N LEU A 155 -16.79 8.36 13.96
CA LEU A 155 -18.13 8.92 13.91
C LEU A 155 -18.15 10.42 14.27
N ASP A 156 -17.39 10.82 15.28
CA ASP A 156 -17.29 12.21 15.71
C ASP A 156 -16.62 13.07 14.62
N GLN A 157 -15.57 12.54 13.97
CA GLN A 157 -14.92 13.23 12.87
C GLN A 157 -15.81 13.37 11.65
N VAL A 158 -16.60 12.34 11.30
CA VAL A 158 -17.58 12.41 10.20
C VAL A 158 -18.63 13.49 10.50
N LEU A 159 -19.23 13.46 11.69
CA LEU A 159 -20.27 14.43 12.07
C LEU A 159 -19.72 15.86 12.17
N SER A 160 -18.52 16.03 12.74
CA SER A 160 -17.84 17.33 12.82
C SER A 160 -17.50 17.85 11.42
N GLY A 161 -16.94 16.98 10.56
CA GLY A 161 -16.59 17.28 9.19
C GLY A 161 -17.80 17.74 8.37
N ILE A 162 -18.92 17.01 8.43
CA ILE A 162 -20.16 17.42 7.75
C ILE A 162 -20.60 18.80 8.26
N ARG A 163 -20.69 19.01 9.58
CA ARG A 163 -21.15 20.29 10.15
C ARG A 163 -20.29 21.47 9.74
N LEU A 164 -18.97 21.30 9.70
CA LEU A 164 -18.04 22.34 9.30
C LEU A 164 -18.21 22.67 7.81
N ARG A 165 -18.28 21.62 6.98
CA ARG A 165 -18.26 21.72 5.51
C ARG A 165 -19.58 22.17 4.90
N MET A 166 -20.71 21.94 5.58
CA MET A 166 -22.02 22.39 5.13
C MET A 166 -22.17 23.92 4.96
N ASN A 167 -21.26 24.70 5.55
CA ASN A 167 -21.27 26.17 5.45
C ASN A 167 -20.31 26.72 4.38
N ASN A 168 -19.57 25.84 3.69
CA ASN A 168 -18.58 26.25 2.69
C ASN A 168 -19.25 26.65 1.37
N GLU A 169 -18.55 27.51 0.61
CA GLU A 169 -18.89 27.70 -0.79
C GLU A 169 -18.56 26.44 -1.60
N ARG A 170 -19.25 26.22 -2.73
CA ARG A 170 -19.07 25.00 -3.54
C ARG A 170 -17.63 24.79 -4.01
N ASP A 171 -16.92 25.85 -4.39
CA ASP A 171 -15.55 25.76 -4.89
C ASP A 171 -14.55 25.47 -3.77
N GLU A 172 -14.77 26.03 -2.58
CA GLU A 172 -14.00 25.72 -1.37
C GLU A 172 -14.22 24.26 -0.98
N GLU A 173 -15.48 23.84 -0.93
CA GLU A 173 -15.82 22.46 -0.58
C GLU A 173 -15.25 21.46 -1.58
N ARG A 174 -15.30 21.77 -2.87
CA ARG A 174 -14.69 20.94 -3.92
C ARG A 174 -13.18 20.77 -3.69
N SER A 175 -12.50 21.83 -3.28
CA SER A 175 -11.06 21.78 -2.98
C SER A 175 -10.77 20.88 -1.77
N ILE A 176 -11.59 20.97 -0.72
CA ILE A 176 -11.50 20.11 0.46
C ILE A 176 -11.78 18.65 0.09
N ALA A 177 -12.82 18.39 -0.70
CA ALA A 177 -13.16 17.05 -1.16
C ALA A 177 -12.05 16.41 -2.01
N ALA A 178 -11.38 17.19 -2.87
CA ALA A 178 -10.22 16.72 -3.62
C ALA A 178 -9.05 16.32 -2.70
N ASP A 179 -8.79 17.09 -1.64
CA ASP A 179 -7.75 16.77 -0.66
C ASP A 179 -8.08 15.55 0.21
N GLU A 180 -9.36 15.36 0.56
CA GLU A 180 -9.81 14.15 1.25
C GLU A 180 -9.72 12.91 0.34
N LEU A 181 -10.14 13.03 -0.92
CA LEU A 181 -10.04 11.97 -1.92
C LEU A 181 -8.59 11.56 -2.16
N ARG A 182 -7.66 12.52 -2.28
CA ARG A 182 -6.22 12.25 -2.40
C ARG A 182 -5.71 11.43 -1.22
N ARG A 183 -6.09 11.82 0.01
CA ARG A 183 -5.70 11.08 1.23
C ARG A 183 -6.30 9.69 1.27
N LEU A 184 -7.56 9.51 0.85
CA LEU A 184 -8.21 8.20 0.73
C LEU A 184 -7.50 7.31 -0.30
N ALA A 185 -7.20 7.85 -1.49
CA ALA A 185 -6.49 7.14 -2.55
C ALA A 185 -5.09 6.70 -2.08
N ARG A 186 -4.34 7.60 -1.43
CA ARG A 186 -3.02 7.29 -0.82
C ARG A 186 -3.12 6.16 0.20
N ALA A 187 -4.09 6.25 1.11
CA ALA A 187 -4.36 5.24 2.14
C ALA A 187 -4.70 3.85 1.55
N ARG A 188 -5.60 3.82 0.57
CA ARG A 188 -6.02 2.59 -0.12
C ARG A 188 -4.87 1.98 -0.91
N LEU A 189 -4.07 2.80 -1.60
CA LEU A 189 -2.90 2.36 -2.35
C LEU A 189 -1.82 1.77 -1.42
N ALA A 190 -1.55 2.42 -0.29
CA ALA A 190 -0.63 1.91 0.73
C ALA A 190 -1.09 0.53 1.22
N ARG A 191 -2.39 0.35 1.51
CA ARG A 191 -2.98 -0.95 1.87
C ARG A 191 -2.87 -1.96 0.74
N LEU A 192 -3.11 -1.57 -0.51
CA LEU A 192 -3.03 -2.45 -1.68
C LEU A 192 -1.64 -3.08 -1.80
N VAL A 193 -0.57 -2.29 -1.64
CA VAL A 193 0.82 -2.77 -1.79
C VAL A 193 1.44 -3.37 -0.53
N THR A 194 0.78 -3.24 0.63
CA THR A 194 1.21 -3.87 1.89
C THR A 194 0.44 -5.16 2.19
N ASN A 195 -0.86 -5.20 1.92
CA ASN A 195 -1.77 -6.25 2.37
C ASN A 195 -2.27 -7.20 1.27
N HIS A 196 -1.76 -7.17 0.04
CA HIS A 196 -2.31 -8.01 -1.03
C HIS A 196 -2.31 -9.51 -0.64
N PRO A 197 -3.47 -10.11 -0.31
CA PRO A 197 -3.54 -11.54 -0.09
C PRO A 197 -3.37 -12.23 -1.44
N GLU A 198 -2.79 -13.43 -1.43
CA GLU A 198 -2.76 -14.31 -2.59
C GLU A 198 -4.18 -14.43 -3.15
N SER A 199 -4.41 -13.92 -4.36
CA SER A 199 -5.55 -14.38 -5.16
C SER A 199 -5.24 -15.83 -5.52
N ASP A 200 -5.73 -16.73 -4.67
CA ASP A 200 -5.60 -18.17 -4.81
C ASP A 200 -6.30 -18.57 -6.12
N ALA A 201 -5.52 -19.02 -7.10
CA ALA A 201 -6.06 -19.60 -8.32
C ALA A 201 -6.82 -20.87 -7.96
N PRO A 202 -7.92 -21.21 -8.66
CA PRO A 202 -8.68 -22.41 -8.34
C PRO A 202 -7.81 -23.66 -8.52
N SER A 203 -7.61 -24.38 -7.41
CA SER A 203 -6.99 -25.70 -7.37
C SER A 203 -7.72 -26.65 -8.33
N PRO A 204 -7.02 -27.32 -9.27
CA PRO A 204 -7.67 -28.27 -10.16
C PRO A 204 -8.14 -29.48 -9.36
N ALA A 205 -9.44 -29.73 -9.46
CA ALA A 205 -10.17 -30.78 -8.79
C ALA A 205 -9.50 -32.16 -8.86
N HIS A 206 -9.54 -32.87 -7.74
CA HIS A 206 -9.32 -34.30 -7.62
C HIS A 206 -10.07 -35.06 -8.73
N ARG A 207 -9.31 -35.73 -9.61
CA ARG A 207 -9.86 -36.78 -10.48
C ARG A 207 -9.64 -38.11 -9.79
N VAL A 208 -10.71 -38.61 -9.15
CA VAL A 208 -10.80 -39.98 -8.67
C VAL A 208 -11.04 -40.88 -9.89
N LEU A 209 -10.24 -41.94 -10.02
CA LEU A 209 -10.51 -43.09 -10.87
C LEU A 209 -11.32 -44.12 -10.08
#